data_AF-A0A535V5G9-F1
#
_entry.id   AF-A0A535V5G9-F1
#
_cell.length_a   1.000
_cell.length_b   1.000
_cell.length_c   1.000
_cell.angle_alpha   90.00
_cell.angle_beta   90.00
_cell.angle_gamma   90.00
#
_symmetry.space_group_name_H-M   'P 1'
#
loop_
_entity.id
_entity.type
_entity.pdbx_description
1 polymer ?
#
loop_
_entity_poly.entity_id
_entity_poly.type
_entity_poly.pdbx_seq_one_letter_code
_entity_poly.pdbx_strand_id
1 'polypeptide(L)'
;MGYLPLDDADRRAMLEVVGAASADDLFSSVPPSLLDPPLELPRALGEQELVEELTRLAARNRPLGEVDAFLGAGVYRRFIPAIVRATVARPEFYTAYTPYQAEASQGTLQTIFEFQSMICALTALDVANASMYDGATAAAEALLMAVAHTGRSRVAVSDGVHPEVRRVVDTYARARGVAVDRVELAAGLTDPAAAASRLTSDHAALLVAQPGFLGTLEELPALAAAAHAAGALAIAHVDPIACAALAPPGEAGFDIAVGDGQPLGIPPSFGGPHVGFMAARQALVRRLPGRLVGMTRDHSGRRAFTLTLQTREQHIRREQATSNICTNHALMALAATVYMAHMGAAGMRRVAEVSARRAHHLAAGLAGLDGVELALPDTPFLWEFAVRLPGDAAVLAARMREVGIVAGLPLRSSATSPSPMSSCPPSAGRGWHELWRERPRPPARRGAPGGGVGGRRPGRLRARRRPRHRPAAARGRGRCSAARRADPGTAAPRHPRRHPCGRRTGARPAPRPAGPAQPQPPPGDVPARLVHHEVQPDRRRAARLAPRVRRPPPVPGPRRRAGDPGADVGAGAAAGGDHRDGADFAPARRRGAW
;
A
#
# COMPACT_ATOMS: atom_id res chain seq x y z
N MET A 1 5.82 8.63 -29.25
CA MET A 1 4.89 9.78 -29.13
C MET A 1 5.52 10.74 -28.13
N GLY A 2 5.56 12.06 -28.38
CA GLY A 2 6.13 13.00 -27.40
C GLY A 2 5.28 13.06 -26.13
N TYR A 3 5.88 13.31 -24.96
CA TYR A 3 5.14 13.48 -23.70
C TYR A 3 4.20 14.70 -23.76
N LEU A 4 4.63 15.75 -24.45
CA LEU A 4 3.82 16.95 -24.69
C LEU A 4 2.95 16.71 -25.93
N PRO A 5 1.60 16.81 -25.81
CA PRO A 5 0.71 16.56 -26.93
C PRO A 5 0.64 17.73 -27.93
N LEU A 6 1.05 18.93 -27.50
CA LEU A 6 0.95 20.17 -28.28
C LEU A 6 2.19 20.41 -29.13
N ASP A 7 1.97 20.62 -30.43
CA ASP A 7 3.02 21.00 -31.36
C ASP A 7 3.27 22.52 -31.39
N ASP A 8 4.19 22.97 -32.25
CA ASP A 8 4.54 24.39 -32.34
C ASP A 8 3.41 25.24 -32.93
N ALA A 9 2.53 24.67 -33.76
CA ALA A 9 1.38 25.38 -34.31
C ALA A 9 0.30 25.60 -33.25
N ASP A 10 -0.02 24.57 -32.48
CA ASP A 10 -0.92 24.67 -31.32
C ASP A 10 -0.44 25.74 -30.35
N ARG A 11 0.86 25.72 -30.00
CA ARG A 11 1.46 26.70 -29.07
C ARG A 11 1.34 28.12 -29.59
N ARG A 12 1.61 28.36 -30.88
CA ARG A 12 1.48 29.70 -31.48
C ARG A 12 0.03 30.18 -31.45
N ALA A 13 -0.92 29.34 -31.84
CA ALA A 13 -2.34 29.69 -31.81
C ALA A 13 -2.81 30.03 -30.39
N MET A 14 -2.39 29.26 -29.38
CA MET A 14 -2.70 29.52 -27.98
C MET A 14 -2.08 30.84 -27.49
N LEU A 15 -0.82 31.11 -27.83
CA LEU A 15 -0.13 32.34 -27.46
C LEU A 15 -0.78 33.58 -28.08
N GLU A 16 -1.22 33.51 -29.35
CA GLU A 16 -1.96 34.58 -30.02
C GLU A 16 -3.27 34.90 -29.30
N VAL A 17 -4.05 33.88 -28.92
CA VAL A 17 -5.31 34.05 -28.18
C VAL A 17 -5.08 34.72 -26.81
N VAL A 18 -4.01 34.34 -26.12
CA VAL A 18 -3.67 34.91 -24.80
C VAL A 18 -2.99 36.28 -24.91
N GLY A 19 -2.53 36.67 -26.10
CA GLY A 19 -1.81 37.92 -26.34
C GLY A 19 -0.35 37.91 -25.82
N ALA A 20 0.27 36.74 -25.73
CA ALA A 20 1.66 36.56 -25.33
C ALA A 20 2.55 36.28 -26.56
N ALA A 21 3.79 36.79 -26.56
CA ALA A 21 4.71 36.56 -27.67
C ALA A 21 5.52 35.26 -27.52
N SER A 22 5.66 34.77 -26.29
CA SER A 22 6.41 33.57 -25.94
C SER A 22 5.82 32.87 -24.71
N ALA A 23 6.22 31.62 -24.47
CA ALA A 23 5.87 30.93 -23.24
C ALA A 23 6.45 31.62 -22.00
N ASP A 24 7.62 32.25 -22.11
CA ASP A 24 8.28 32.96 -20.99
C ASP A 24 7.45 34.16 -20.51
N ASP A 25 6.73 34.84 -21.42
CA ASP A 25 5.87 35.98 -21.07
C ASP A 25 4.74 35.60 -20.10
N LEU A 26 4.28 34.34 -20.16
CA LEU A 26 3.25 33.80 -19.27
C LEU A 26 3.71 33.73 -17.80
N PHE A 27 5.02 33.73 -17.57
CA PHE A 27 5.63 33.66 -16.24
C PHE A 27 6.16 35.02 -15.75
N SER A 28 5.89 36.12 -16.47
CA SER A 28 6.37 37.46 -16.12
C SER A 28 5.92 37.96 -14.73
N SER A 29 4.86 37.38 -14.16
CA SER A 29 4.38 37.65 -12.81
C SER A 29 5.21 36.98 -11.70
N VAL A 30 6.04 36.00 -12.04
CA VAL A 30 6.95 35.32 -11.11
C VAL A 30 8.20 36.19 -10.93
N PRO A 31 8.52 36.65 -9.71
CA PRO A 31 9.73 37.42 -9.46
C PRO A 31 11.00 36.69 -9.95
N PRO A 32 11.93 37.35 -10.66
CA PRO A 32 13.14 36.71 -11.17
C PRO A 32 13.99 36.05 -10.07
N SER A 33 13.91 36.54 -8.83
CA SER A 33 14.59 35.97 -7.67
C SER A 33 14.05 34.60 -7.24
N LEU A 34 12.87 34.20 -7.73
CA LEU A 34 12.25 32.89 -7.47
C LEU A 34 12.39 31.92 -8.65
N LEU A 35 12.95 32.36 -9.77
CA LEU A 35 13.22 31.49 -10.91
C LEU A 35 14.55 30.78 -10.70
N ASP A 36 14.50 29.45 -10.71
CA ASP A 36 15.72 28.65 -10.67
C ASP A 36 16.54 28.84 -11.96
N PRO A 37 17.88 28.84 -11.87
CA PRO A 37 18.72 28.73 -13.06
C PRO A 37 18.44 27.39 -13.77
N PRO A 38 18.82 27.26 -15.06
CA PRO A 38 18.70 25.99 -15.78
C PRO A 38 19.31 24.84 -14.99
N LEU A 39 18.54 23.78 -14.78
CA LEU A 39 18.98 22.62 -14.01
C LEU A 39 20.13 21.92 -14.75
N GLU A 40 21.25 21.70 -14.05
CA GLU A 40 22.41 20.95 -14.58
C GLU A 40 22.10 19.44 -14.63
N LEU A 41 21.27 19.05 -15.60
CA LEU A 41 20.88 17.66 -15.82
C LEU A 41 21.72 17.00 -16.90
N PRO A 42 21.90 15.65 -16.84
CA PRO A 42 22.43 14.88 -17.96
C PRO A 42 21.60 15.09 -19.23
N ARG A 43 22.20 14.77 -20.39
CA ARG A 43 21.48 14.79 -21.66
C ARG A 43 20.20 13.93 -21.56
N ALA A 44 19.09 14.45 -22.08
CA ALA A 44 17.87 13.68 -22.26
C ALA A 44 18.13 12.44 -23.13
N LEU A 45 17.70 11.29 -22.63
CA LEU A 45 17.76 10.02 -23.35
C LEU A 45 16.53 9.86 -24.24
N GLY A 46 16.72 9.27 -25.43
CA GLY A 46 15.58 8.75 -26.20
C GLY A 46 14.91 7.60 -25.44
N GLU A 47 13.66 7.28 -25.79
CA GLU A 47 12.89 6.23 -25.10
C GLU A 47 13.61 4.87 -25.07
N GLN A 48 14.21 4.47 -26.20
CA GLN A 48 15.00 3.24 -26.27
C GLN A 48 16.23 3.29 -25.35
N GLU A 49 16.99 4.39 -25.38
CA GLU A 49 18.17 4.58 -24.52
C GLU A 49 17.79 4.55 -23.04
N LEU A 50 16.62 5.12 -22.69
CA LEU A 50 16.08 5.12 -21.33
C LEU A 50 15.71 3.71 -20.87
N VAL A 51 15.00 2.94 -21.71
CA VAL A 51 14.64 1.54 -21.39
C VAL A 51 15.89 0.70 -21.18
N GLU A 52 16.87 0.77 -22.09
CA GLU A 52 18.14 0.05 -21.97
C GLU A 52 18.87 0.41 -20.66
N GLU A 53 18.91 1.69 -20.32
CA GLU A 53 19.56 2.17 -19.10
C GLU A 53 18.85 1.68 -17.83
N LEU A 54 17.51 1.73 -17.78
CA LEU A 54 16.74 1.24 -16.64
C LEU A 54 16.84 -0.28 -16.50
N THR A 55 16.83 -1.03 -17.60
CA THR A 55 17.05 -2.48 -17.59
C THR A 55 18.44 -2.82 -17.05
N ARG A 56 19.48 -2.10 -17.49
CA ARG A 56 20.85 -2.28 -17.00
C ARG A 56 20.96 -2.00 -15.49
N LEU A 57 20.27 -0.98 -14.98
CA LEU A 57 20.24 -0.68 -13.55
C LEU A 57 19.49 -1.76 -12.77
N ALA A 58 18.34 -2.21 -13.28
CA ALA A 58 17.53 -3.26 -12.66
C ALA A 58 18.27 -4.60 -12.57
N ALA A 59 19.12 -4.93 -13.55
CA ALA A 59 19.94 -6.13 -13.57
C ALA A 59 21.00 -6.20 -12.45
N ARG A 60 21.20 -5.11 -11.68
CA ARG A 60 22.04 -5.11 -10.48
C ARG A 60 21.33 -5.70 -9.25
N ASN A 61 20.01 -5.80 -9.30
CA ASN A 61 19.21 -6.43 -8.24
C ASN A 61 19.20 -7.94 -8.45
N ARG A 62 18.99 -8.70 -7.37
CA ARG A 62 18.70 -10.13 -7.44
C ARG A 62 17.20 -10.35 -7.24
N PRO A 63 16.43 -10.76 -8.27
CA PRO A 63 14.99 -10.94 -8.15
C PRO A 63 14.64 -12.04 -7.17
N LEU A 64 13.54 -11.89 -6.42
CA LEU A 64 13.00 -12.96 -5.56
C LEU A 64 12.57 -14.22 -6.33
N GLY A 65 12.48 -14.16 -7.66
CA GLY A 65 12.23 -15.31 -8.52
C GLY A 65 13.47 -16.20 -8.73
N GLU A 66 14.66 -15.68 -8.46
CA GLU A 66 15.95 -16.36 -8.67
C GLU A 66 16.60 -16.84 -7.35
N VAL A 67 15.94 -16.61 -6.22
CA VAL A 67 16.40 -17.02 -4.88
C VAL A 67 15.27 -17.67 -4.09
N ASP A 68 15.63 -18.57 -3.19
CA ASP A 68 14.71 -19.08 -2.19
C ASP A 68 14.69 -18.13 -1.00
N ALA A 69 13.57 -17.44 -0.80
CA ALA A 69 13.44 -16.39 0.21
C ALA A 69 12.49 -16.79 1.34
N PHE A 70 13.06 -16.88 2.55
CA PHE A 70 12.38 -17.23 3.79
C PHE A 70 12.41 -16.10 4.82
N LEU A 71 12.71 -14.86 4.39
CA LEU A 71 12.85 -13.71 5.27
C LEU A 71 11.61 -13.46 6.13
N GLY A 72 10.42 -13.63 5.52
CA GLY A 72 9.14 -13.43 6.21
C GLY A 72 8.99 -12.02 6.77
N ALA A 73 8.60 -11.92 8.04
CA ALA A 73 8.51 -10.67 8.79
C ALA A 73 7.53 -9.67 8.14
N GLY A 74 6.36 -10.17 7.74
CA GLY A 74 5.26 -9.34 7.24
C GLY A 74 5.26 -9.07 5.73
N VAL A 75 6.29 -9.49 4.98
CA VAL A 75 6.30 -9.42 3.51
C VAL A 75 6.56 -10.81 2.92
N TYR A 76 5.61 -11.29 2.12
CA TYR A 76 5.60 -12.68 1.67
C TYR A 76 5.59 -12.80 0.16
N ARG A 77 6.49 -13.63 -0.37
CA ARG A 77 6.42 -14.07 -1.76
C ARG A 77 5.31 -15.12 -1.90
N ARG A 78 4.17 -14.72 -2.45
CA ARG A 78 3.07 -15.63 -2.81
C ARG A 78 2.89 -15.67 -4.33
N PHE A 79 2.28 -16.74 -4.84
CA PHE A 79 1.94 -16.82 -6.25
C PHE A 79 0.89 -15.76 -6.59
N ILE A 80 1.14 -14.99 -7.65
CA ILE A 80 0.23 -13.96 -8.14
C ILE A 80 -0.36 -14.42 -9.47
N PRO A 81 -1.67 -14.74 -9.53
CA PRO A 81 -2.33 -15.11 -10.77
C PRO A 81 -2.16 -14.04 -11.86
N ALA A 82 -1.92 -14.46 -13.10
CA ALA A 82 -1.68 -13.55 -14.22
C ALA A 82 -2.82 -12.54 -14.44
N ILE A 83 -4.05 -12.92 -14.11
CA ILE A 83 -5.24 -12.06 -14.21
C ILE A 83 -5.14 -10.80 -13.34
N VAL A 84 -4.44 -10.87 -12.20
CA VAL A 84 -4.22 -9.69 -11.33
C VAL A 84 -3.40 -8.66 -12.10
N ARG A 85 -2.23 -9.06 -12.62
CA ARG A 85 -1.35 -8.19 -13.42
C ARG A 85 -2.06 -7.67 -14.67
N ALA A 86 -2.77 -8.53 -15.39
CA ALA A 86 -3.50 -8.15 -16.60
C ALA A 86 -4.58 -7.10 -16.31
N THR A 87 -5.22 -7.15 -15.13
CA THR A 87 -6.28 -6.20 -14.77
C THR A 87 -5.71 -4.85 -14.33
N VAL A 88 -4.72 -4.83 -13.44
CA VAL A 88 -4.14 -3.57 -12.92
C VAL A 88 -3.31 -2.83 -13.97
N ALA A 89 -2.85 -3.51 -15.02
CA ALA A 89 -2.15 -2.90 -16.14
C ALA A 89 -3.07 -2.21 -17.15
N ARG A 90 -4.38 -2.20 -16.93
CA ARG A 90 -5.33 -1.51 -17.82
C ARG A 90 -5.38 -0.01 -17.53
N PRO A 91 -5.29 0.85 -18.57
CA PRO A 91 -5.25 2.30 -18.38
C PRO A 91 -6.50 2.83 -17.70
N GLU A 92 -7.67 2.24 -17.96
CA GLU A 92 -8.93 2.67 -17.32
C GLU A 92 -8.89 2.59 -15.78
N PHE A 93 -8.00 1.78 -15.20
CA PHE A 93 -7.81 1.69 -13.75
C PHE A 93 -6.65 2.53 -13.22
N TYR A 94 -5.50 2.56 -13.90
CA TYR A 94 -4.31 3.24 -13.35
C TYR A 94 -4.21 4.72 -13.73
N THR A 95 -4.91 5.18 -14.77
CA THR A 95 -4.93 6.63 -15.13
C THR A 95 -6.07 7.38 -14.46
N ALA A 96 -7.12 6.68 -14.03
CA ALA A 96 -8.22 7.28 -13.29
C ALA A 96 -7.75 7.73 -11.89
N TYR A 97 -8.26 8.87 -11.43
CA TYR A 97 -8.02 9.34 -10.07
C TYR A 97 -9.21 9.03 -9.15
N THR A 98 -9.25 9.67 -7.99
CA THR A 98 -10.33 9.50 -7.02
C THR A 98 -11.70 9.64 -7.69
N PRO A 99 -12.65 8.70 -7.45
CA PRO A 99 -13.95 8.68 -8.12
C PRO A 99 -14.92 9.74 -7.52
N TYR A 100 -14.56 11.02 -7.63
CA TYR A 100 -15.38 12.15 -7.17
C TYR A 100 -16.67 12.28 -7.99
N GLN A 101 -16.60 12.02 -9.29
CA GLN A 101 -17.76 12.00 -10.20
C GLN A 101 -18.29 10.57 -10.26
N ALA A 102 -19.24 10.26 -9.37
CA ALA A 102 -19.68 8.87 -9.14
C ALA A 102 -20.31 8.25 -10.39
N GLU A 103 -21.09 9.04 -11.14
CA GLU A 103 -21.80 8.64 -12.35
C GLU A 103 -20.83 8.17 -13.46
N ALA A 104 -19.66 8.79 -13.54
CA ALA A 104 -18.60 8.44 -14.50
C ALA A 104 -17.62 7.37 -13.96
N SER A 105 -17.79 6.92 -12.70
CA SER A 105 -16.80 6.10 -11.99
C SER A 105 -17.38 4.82 -11.36
N GLN A 106 -18.56 4.36 -11.80
CA GLN A 106 -19.26 3.22 -11.17
C GLN A 106 -18.42 1.93 -11.14
N GLY A 107 -17.62 1.64 -12.16
CA GLY A 107 -16.74 0.46 -12.16
C GLY A 107 -15.73 0.50 -11.02
N THR A 108 -14.99 1.60 -10.90
CA THR A 108 -14.02 1.81 -9.81
C THR A 108 -14.71 1.76 -8.45
N LEU A 109 -15.84 2.45 -8.28
CA LEU A 109 -16.60 2.45 -7.02
C LEU A 109 -17.10 1.06 -6.64
N GLN A 110 -17.59 0.28 -7.61
CA GLN A 110 -17.99 -1.11 -7.37
C GLN A 110 -16.80 -1.96 -6.90
N THR A 111 -15.64 -1.87 -7.55
CA THR A 111 -14.46 -2.66 -7.14
C THR A 111 -13.97 -2.30 -5.73
N ILE A 112 -14.12 -1.04 -5.34
CA ILE A 112 -13.84 -0.57 -3.99
C ILE A 112 -14.86 -1.13 -2.99
N PHE A 113 -16.14 -1.11 -3.33
CA PHE A 113 -17.19 -1.69 -2.49
C PHE A 113 -16.99 -3.22 -2.32
N GLU A 114 -16.56 -3.90 -3.37
CA GLU A 114 -16.21 -5.33 -3.34
C GLU A 114 -14.99 -5.60 -2.46
N PHE A 115 -13.93 -4.77 -2.55
CA PHE A 115 -12.79 -4.83 -1.62
C PHE A 115 -13.27 -4.75 -0.17
N GLN A 116 -14.05 -3.72 0.16
CA GLN A 116 -14.59 -3.52 1.51
C GLN A 116 -15.40 -4.75 1.97
N SER A 117 -16.26 -5.26 1.10
CA SER A 117 -17.11 -6.43 1.40
C SER A 117 -16.29 -7.70 1.66
N MET A 118 -15.24 -7.93 0.86
CA MET A 118 -14.35 -9.08 1.02
C MET A 118 -13.50 -8.97 2.30
N ILE A 119 -13.02 -7.77 2.64
CA ILE A 119 -12.31 -7.54 3.90
C ILE A 119 -13.26 -7.77 5.09
N CYS A 120 -14.48 -7.22 5.08
CA CYS A 120 -15.48 -7.49 6.11
C CYS A 120 -15.74 -8.99 6.29
N ALA A 121 -15.86 -9.73 5.18
CA ALA A 121 -16.05 -11.19 5.21
C ALA A 121 -14.85 -11.94 5.79
N LEU A 122 -13.61 -11.52 5.46
CA LEU A 122 -12.40 -12.11 6.04
C LEU A 122 -12.25 -11.81 7.53
N THR A 123 -12.63 -10.61 7.97
CA THR A 123 -12.43 -10.18 9.36
C THR A 123 -13.64 -10.42 10.26
N ALA A 124 -14.79 -10.81 9.71
CA ALA A 124 -16.09 -10.88 10.37
C ALA A 124 -16.48 -9.57 11.10
N LEU A 125 -16.19 -8.43 10.47
CA LEU A 125 -16.52 -7.08 10.97
C LEU A 125 -17.48 -6.38 10.01
N ASP A 126 -18.14 -5.33 10.49
CA ASP A 126 -19.32 -4.77 9.84
C ASP A 126 -18.98 -3.83 8.68
N VAL A 127 -17.91 -3.06 8.81
CA VAL A 127 -17.50 -2.05 7.81
C VAL A 127 -15.99 -2.04 7.63
N ALA A 128 -15.53 -1.86 6.39
CA ALA A 128 -14.13 -1.68 6.06
C ALA A 128 -13.91 -0.43 5.18
N ASN A 129 -12.76 0.21 5.33
CA ASN A 129 -12.35 1.30 4.44
C ASN A 129 -11.65 0.78 3.18
N ALA A 130 -11.32 1.68 2.26
CA ALA A 130 -10.60 1.35 1.04
C ALA A 130 -9.78 2.55 0.54
N SER A 131 -8.55 2.75 1.01
CA SER A 131 -7.70 1.89 1.84
C SER A 131 -6.82 2.75 2.76
N MET A 132 -5.89 2.11 3.47
CA MET A 132 -4.73 2.73 4.14
C MET A 132 -3.45 2.53 3.29
N TYR A 133 -2.35 3.19 3.65
CA TYR A 133 -1.09 3.06 2.91
C TYR A 133 -0.45 1.67 3.06
N ASP A 134 -0.41 1.16 4.29
CA ASP A 134 0.14 -0.15 4.66
C ASP A 134 -0.47 -0.63 5.99
N GLY A 135 -0.10 -1.83 6.44
CA GLY A 135 -0.58 -2.36 7.73
C GLY A 135 -0.09 -1.58 8.96
N ALA A 136 1.10 -0.96 8.87
CA ALA A 136 1.70 -0.23 9.99
C ALA A 136 0.98 1.09 10.28
N THR A 137 0.71 1.86 9.23
CA THR A 137 -0.09 3.09 9.29
C THR A 137 -1.54 2.80 9.63
N ALA A 138 -2.09 1.67 9.17
CA ALA A 138 -3.43 1.23 9.60
C ALA A 138 -3.48 0.95 11.11
N ALA A 139 -2.47 0.29 11.69
CA ALA A 139 -2.40 0.05 13.14
C ALA A 139 -2.33 1.35 13.95
N ALA A 140 -1.48 2.29 13.53
CA ALA A 140 -1.38 3.59 14.18
C ALA A 140 -2.71 4.35 14.13
N GLU A 141 -3.38 4.38 12.98
CA GLU A 141 -4.66 5.06 12.82
C GLU A 141 -5.81 4.37 13.58
N ALA A 142 -5.77 3.04 13.73
CA ALA A 142 -6.75 2.32 14.56
C ALA A 142 -6.64 2.70 16.04
N LEU A 143 -5.41 2.86 16.54
CA LEU A 143 -5.16 3.32 17.91
C LEU A 143 -5.62 4.78 18.10
N LEU A 144 -5.34 5.66 17.14
CA LEU A 144 -5.82 7.05 17.18
C LEU A 144 -7.34 7.15 17.08
N MET A 145 -7.97 6.28 16.29
CA MET A 145 -9.41 6.13 16.19
C MET A 145 -10.02 5.71 17.53
N ALA A 146 -9.39 4.76 18.24
CA ALA A 146 -9.81 4.35 19.59
C ALA A 146 -9.67 5.47 20.62
N VAL A 147 -8.55 6.21 20.59
CA VAL A 147 -8.32 7.41 21.42
C VAL A 147 -9.42 8.46 21.17
N ALA A 148 -9.73 8.75 19.91
CA ALA A 148 -10.77 9.71 19.54
C ALA A 148 -12.19 9.23 19.89
N HIS A 149 -12.43 7.92 19.92
CA HIS A 149 -13.72 7.34 20.29
C HIS A 149 -13.94 7.36 21.81
N THR A 150 -12.93 6.97 22.57
CA THR A 150 -13.01 6.82 24.04
C THR A 150 -12.71 8.11 24.80
N GLY A 151 -11.99 9.06 24.19
CA GLY A 151 -11.50 10.27 24.85
C GLY A 151 -10.31 10.03 25.78
N ARG A 152 -9.75 8.81 25.78
CA ARG A 152 -8.62 8.39 26.63
C ARG A 152 -7.28 8.64 25.94
N SER A 153 -6.19 8.76 26.70
CA SER A 153 -4.86 9.16 26.20
C SER A 153 -3.77 8.09 26.29
N ARG A 154 -4.10 6.85 26.68
CA ARG A 154 -3.16 5.73 26.73
C ARG A 154 -3.61 4.59 25.84
N VAL A 155 -2.68 3.80 25.34
CA VAL A 155 -2.95 2.56 24.60
C VAL A 155 -1.97 1.48 25.00
N ALA A 156 -2.40 0.23 24.95
CA ALA A 156 -1.56 -0.93 25.19
C ALA A 156 -1.21 -1.62 23.87
N VAL A 157 0.05 -2.03 23.68
CA VAL A 157 0.52 -2.70 22.47
C VAL A 157 1.35 -3.92 22.86
N SER A 158 0.95 -5.09 22.37
CA SER A 158 1.70 -6.33 22.56
C SER A 158 3.08 -6.27 21.90
N ASP A 159 4.09 -6.86 22.56
CA ASP A 159 5.42 -7.13 22.01
C ASP A 159 5.41 -8.15 20.85
N GLY A 160 4.30 -8.87 20.67
CA GLY A 160 4.03 -9.74 19.52
C GLY A 160 3.71 -8.98 18.23
N VAL A 161 3.45 -7.67 18.29
CA VAL A 161 3.29 -6.84 17.10
C VAL A 161 4.64 -6.61 16.43
N HIS A 162 4.68 -6.66 15.10
CA HIS A 162 5.91 -6.46 14.32
C HIS A 162 6.68 -5.20 14.78
N PRO A 163 7.99 -5.28 15.06
CA PRO A 163 8.77 -4.16 15.61
C PRO A 163 8.66 -2.86 14.79
N GLU A 164 8.58 -2.97 13.46
CA GLU A 164 8.42 -1.78 12.60
C GLU A 164 7.02 -1.17 12.67
N VAL A 165 5.98 -1.99 12.84
CA VAL A 165 4.62 -1.50 13.11
C VAL A 165 4.60 -0.76 14.44
N ARG A 166 5.28 -1.29 15.47
CA ARG A 166 5.44 -0.63 16.78
C ARG A 166 6.14 0.72 16.65
N ARG A 167 7.24 0.81 15.87
CA ARG A 167 7.93 2.10 15.60
C ARG A 167 7.02 3.14 14.94
N VAL A 168 6.16 2.72 14.01
CA VAL A 168 5.18 3.62 13.37
C VAL A 168 4.11 4.07 14.37
N VAL A 169 3.59 3.14 15.18
CA VAL A 169 2.65 3.44 16.28
C VAL A 169 3.26 4.45 17.25
N ASP A 170 4.47 4.22 17.74
CA ASP A 170 5.16 5.12 18.67
C ASP A 170 5.37 6.52 18.07
N THR A 171 5.71 6.58 16.77
CA THR A 171 5.88 7.84 16.04
C THR A 171 4.59 8.65 15.99
N TYR A 172 3.47 8.00 15.66
CA TYR A 172 2.16 8.64 15.59
C TYR A 172 1.65 9.04 16.98
N ALA A 173 1.79 8.15 17.97
CA ALA A 173 1.38 8.36 19.34
C ALA A 173 2.13 9.55 19.96
N ARG A 174 3.45 9.64 19.77
CA ARG A 174 4.26 10.76 20.25
C ARG A 174 3.79 12.10 19.68
N ALA A 175 3.47 12.15 18.39
CA ALA A 175 2.99 13.37 17.75
C ALA A 175 1.60 13.82 18.26
N ARG A 176 0.82 12.90 18.85
CA ARG A 176 -0.52 13.16 19.40
C ARG A 176 -0.57 13.19 20.93
N GLY A 177 0.56 13.04 21.62
CA GLY A 177 0.62 13.00 23.08
C GLY A 177 -0.09 11.77 23.69
N VAL A 178 -0.14 10.66 22.95
CA VAL A 178 -0.72 9.39 23.42
C VAL A 178 0.39 8.55 24.04
N ALA A 179 0.18 8.05 25.26
CA ALA A 179 1.12 7.13 25.91
C ALA A 179 0.93 5.70 25.37
N VAL A 180 2.04 5.00 25.11
CA VAL A 180 2.03 3.62 24.60
C VAL A 180 2.66 2.71 25.67
N ASP A 181 1.84 1.87 26.27
CA ASP A 181 2.25 0.88 27.26
C ASP A 181 2.50 -0.47 26.57
N ARG A 182 3.59 -1.16 26.92
CA ARG A 182 3.95 -2.45 26.34
C ARG A 182 3.30 -3.60 27.12
N VAL A 183 2.77 -4.58 26.40
CA VAL A 183 2.40 -5.89 26.97
C VAL A 183 3.44 -6.90 26.52
N GLU A 184 4.27 -7.35 27.46
CA GLU A 184 5.37 -8.28 27.21
C GLU A 184 4.86 -9.68 26.87
N LEU A 185 5.67 -10.42 26.11
CA LEU A 185 5.36 -11.80 25.74
C LEU A 185 5.82 -12.78 26.82
N ALA A 186 4.99 -13.78 27.09
CA ALA A 186 5.34 -14.97 27.83
C ALA A 186 5.29 -16.17 26.87
N ALA A 187 6.39 -16.93 26.76
CA ALA A 187 6.51 -18.05 25.80
C ALA A 187 6.10 -17.69 24.34
N GLY A 188 6.41 -16.45 23.92
CA GLY A 188 6.12 -15.94 22.59
C GLY A 188 4.65 -15.55 22.34
N LEU A 189 3.81 -15.54 23.37
CA LEU A 189 2.41 -15.15 23.33
C LEU A 189 2.13 -13.97 24.24
N THR A 190 1.07 -13.23 23.94
CA THR A 190 0.55 -12.19 24.81
C THR A 190 -0.30 -12.85 25.89
N ASP A 191 0.18 -12.87 27.14
CA ASP A 191 -0.60 -13.46 28.24
C ASP A 191 -1.84 -12.61 28.55
N PRO A 192 -3.08 -13.16 28.43
CA PRO A 192 -4.31 -12.44 28.75
C PRO A 192 -4.37 -11.93 30.20
N ALA A 193 -3.82 -12.66 31.17
CA ALA A 193 -3.81 -12.25 32.56
C ALA A 193 -2.86 -11.06 32.78
N ALA A 194 -1.66 -11.11 32.20
CA ALA A 194 -0.73 -9.99 32.19
C ALA A 194 -1.35 -8.77 31.48
N ALA A 195 -2.01 -8.96 30.33
CA ALA A 195 -2.71 -7.89 29.63
C ALA A 195 -3.80 -7.25 30.51
N ALA A 196 -4.65 -8.06 31.14
CA ALA A 196 -5.70 -7.58 32.04
C ALA A 196 -5.14 -6.79 33.24
N SER A 197 -3.99 -7.21 33.80
CA SER A 197 -3.35 -6.51 34.91
C SER A 197 -2.73 -5.16 34.53
N ARG A 198 -2.28 -5.01 33.28
CA ARG A 198 -1.66 -3.78 32.75
C ARG A 198 -2.69 -2.77 32.27
N LEU A 199 -3.84 -3.26 31.78
CA LEU A 199 -4.92 -2.42 31.29
C LEU A 199 -5.65 -1.74 32.43
N THR A 200 -5.95 -0.45 32.24
CA THR A 200 -6.69 0.38 33.19
C THR A 200 -7.81 1.13 32.46
N SER A 201 -8.68 1.81 33.21
CA SER A 201 -9.72 2.68 32.66
C SER A 201 -9.18 3.85 31.81
N ASP A 202 -7.87 4.11 31.85
CA ASP A 202 -7.21 5.16 31.04
C ASP A 202 -6.78 4.66 29.65
N HIS A 203 -6.87 3.37 29.39
CA HIS A 203 -6.47 2.77 28.11
C HIS A 203 -7.61 2.83 27.10
N ALA A 204 -7.36 3.41 25.93
CA ALA A 204 -8.30 3.48 24.82
C ALA A 204 -8.41 2.14 24.08
N ALA A 205 -7.32 1.40 23.98
CA ALA A 205 -7.26 0.16 23.21
C ALA A 205 -6.12 -0.77 23.64
N LEU A 206 -6.27 -2.06 23.29
CA LEU A 206 -5.22 -3.07 23.22
C LEU A 206 -5.01 -3.47 21.76
N LEU A 207 -3.76 -3.37 21.26
CA LEU A 207 -3.34 -3.87 19.95
C LEU A 207 -2.53 -5.16 20.09
N VAL A 208 -2.99 -6.23 19.42
CA VAL A 208 -2.29 -7.52 19.29
C VAL A 208 -2.17 -7.92 17.81
N ALA A 209 -1.27 -8.85 17.48
CA ALA A 209 -1.09 -9.33 16.12
C ALA A 209 -1.50 -10.80 15.98
N GLN A 210 -2.09 -11.18 14.84
CA GLN A 210 -2.43 -12.58 14.52
C GLN A 210 -2.11 -12.92 13.06
N PRO A 211 -1.11 -13.78 12.78
CA PRO A 211 -0.13 -14.32 13.75
C PRO A 211 0.75 -13.23 14.38
N GLY A 212 1.36 -13.54 15.52
CA GLY A 212 2.40 -12.70 16.13
C GLY A 212 3.68 -12.66 15.30
N PHE A 213 4.58 -11.73 15.63
CA PHE A 213 5.86 -11.52 14.92
C PHE A 213 6.79 -12.75 14.92
N LEU A 214 6.65 -13.62 15.91
CA LEU A 214 7.39 -14.89 15.98
C LEU A 214 6.66 -16.04 15.26
N GLY A 215 5.56 -15.74 14.57
CA GLY A 215 4.69 -16.68 13.88
C GLY A 215 3.62 -17.35 14.74
N THR A 216 3.60 -17.02 16.04
CA THR A 216 2.76 -17.63 17.07
C THR A 216 1.28 -17.26 16.94
N LEU A 217 0.40 -18.13 17.43
CA LEU A 217 -1.05 -17.94 17.40
C LEU A 217 -1.59 -17.53 18.78
N GLU A 218 -2.15 -16.32 18.86
CA GLU A 218 -2.69 -15.73 20.08
C GLU A 218 -4.09 -16.26 20.42
N GLU A 219 -4.43 -16.30 21.72
CA GLU A 219 -5.78 -16.58 22.21
C GLU A 219 -6.67 -15.32 22.13
N LEU A 220 -7.08 -14.99 20.90
CA LEU A 220 -7.82 -13.77 20.60
C LEU A 220 -9.05 -13.53 21.51
N PRO A 221 -9.95 -14.51 21.78
CA PRO A 221 -11.12 -14.26 22.63
C PRO A 221 -10.77 -13.80 24.05
N ALA A 222 -9.73 -14.37 24.66
CA ALA A 222 -9.29 -14.01 26.01
C ALA A 222 -8.69 -12.59 26.04
N LEU A 223 -7.92 -12.23 25.01
CA LEU A 223 -7.33 -10.89 24.87
C LEU A 223 -8.40 -9.81 24.62
N ALA A 224 -9.43 -10.12 23.83
CA ALA A 224 -10.57 -9.22 23.65
C ALA A 224 -11.33 -9.00 24.96
N ALA A 225 -11.60 -10.08 25.71
CA ALA A 225 -12.24 -9.98 27.03
C ALA A 225 -11.42 -9.13 28.02
N ALA A 226 -10.10 -9.28 28.04
CA ALA A 226 -9.21 -8.46 28.86
C ALA A 226 -9.27 -6.97 28.51
N ALA A 227 -9.31 -6.63 27.21
CA ALA A 227 -9.49 -5.25 26.74
C ALA A 227 -10.84 -4.66 27.18
N HIS A 228 -11.92 -5.40 26.95
CA HIS A 228 -13.28 -4.97 27.26
C HIS A 228 -13.53 -4.82 28.76
N ALA A 229 -12.91 -5.66 29.60
CA ALA A 229 -12.99 -5.52 31.06
C ALA A 229 -12.46 -4.16 31.57
N ALA A 230 -11.48 -3.56 30.87
CA ALA A 230 -10.98 -2.22 31.14
C ALA A 230 -11.74 -1.11 30.39
N GLY A 231 -12.76 -1.46 29.60
CA GLY A 231 -13.48 -0.56 28.70
C GLY A 231 -12.64 -0.05 27.52
N ALA A 232 -11.55 -0.74 27.19
CA ALA A 232 -10.70 -0.44 26.04
C ALA A 232 -11.21 -1.21 24.81
N LEU A 233 -10.96 -0.68 23.60
CA LEU A 233 -11.25 -1.40 22.35
C LEU A 233 -10.19 -2.48 22.09
N ALA A 234 -10.62 -3.62 21.55
CA ALA A 234 -9.72 -4.68 21.09
C ALA A 234 -9.39 -4.50 19.60
N ILE A 235 -8.10 -4.40 19.26
CA ILE A 235 -7.59 -4.19 17.89
C ILE A 235 -6.66 -5.33 17.48
N ALA A 236 -6.97 -5.98 16.36
CA ALA A 236 -6.15 -7.07 15.80
C ALA A 236 -5.39 -6.60 14.55
N HIS A 237 -4.07 -6.72 14.53
CA HIS A 237 -3.26 -6.60 13.33
C HIS A 237 -3.07 -7.98 12.69
N VAL A 238 -3.71 -8.23 11.55
CA VAL A 238 -3.83 -9.57 10.98
C VAL A 238 -3.19 -9.69 9.59
N ASP A 239 -2.74 -10.90 9.26
CA ASP A 239 -2.51 -11.29 7.86
C ASP A 239 -3.86 -11.76 7.25
N PRO A 240 -4.30 -11.19 6.12
CA PRO A 240 -5.61 -11.51 5.55
C PRO A 240 -5.71 -12.94 4.99
N ILE A 241 -4.59 -13.59 4.65
CA ILE A 241 -4.56 -15.02 4.31
C ILE A 241 -4.75 -15.88 5.56
N ALA A 242 -4.25 -15.43 6.72
CA ALA A 242 -4.41 -16.18 7.97
C ALA A 242 -5.89 -16.22 8.40
N CYS A 243 -6.63 -15.12 8.18
CA CYS A 243 -8.07 -15.05 8.39
C CYS A 243 -8.89 -16.03 7.51
N ALA A 244 -8.31 -16.58 6.43
CA ALA A 244 -8.97 -17.61 5.63
C ALA A 244 -8.87 -19.03 6.23
N ALA A 245 -8.00 -19.22 7.23
CA ALA A 245 -7.79 -20.51 7.90
C ALA A 245 -8.07 -20.49 9.41
N LEU A 246 -7.96 -19.32 10.05
CA LEU A 246 -8.19 -19.12 11.48
C LEU A 246 -9.56 -18.48 11.71
N ALA A 247 -10.07 -18.58 12.94
CA ALA A 247 -11.25 -17.83 13.35
C ALA A 247 -11.00 -16.32 13.16
N PRO A 248 -11.91 -15.59 12.50
CA PRO A 248 -11.71 -14.19 12.18
C PRO A 248 -11.79 -13.32 13.46
N PRO A 249 -11.09 -12.18 13.51
CA PRO A 249 -11.01 -11.34 14.71
C PRO A 249 -12.38 -10.87 15.21
N GLY A 250 -13.32 -10.57 14.31
CA GLY A 250 -14.68 -10.17 14.68
C GLY A 250 -15.49 -11.27 15.37
N GLU A 251 -15.27 -12.55 15.07
CA GLU A 251 -15.89 -13.65 15.83
C GLU A 251 -15.21 -13.83 17.20
N ALA A 252 -13.92 -13.49 17.29
CA ALA A 252 -13.16 -13.49 18.55
C ALA A 252 -13.42 -12.26 19.44
N GLY A 253 -14.41 -11.42 19.12
CA GLY A 253 -14.81 -10.28 19.94
C GLY A 253 -14.01 -8.99 19.69
N PHE A 254 -13.17 -8.92 18.66
CA PHE A 254 -12.45 -7.68 18.35
C PHE A 254 -13.37 -6.59 17.79
N ASP A 255 -13.01 -5.34 18.05
CA ASP A 255 -13.74 -4.15 17.60
C ASP A 255 -13.22 -3.62 16.26
N ILE A 256 -11.91 -3.77 16.04
CA ILE A 256 -11.19 -3.29 14.86
C ILE A 256 -10.19 -4.36 14.41
N ALA A 257 -10.09 -4.59 13.11
CA ALA A 257 -9.04 -5.37 12.48
C ALA A 257 -8.31 -4.54 11.43
N VAL A 258 -6.99 -4.60 11.44
CA VAL A 258 -6.11 -3.91 10.49
C VAL A 258 -5.10 -4.88 9.92
N GLY A 259 -4.50 -4.56 8.79
CA GLY A 259 -3.43 -5.38 8.23
C GLY A 259 -2.90 -4.86 6.91
N ASP A 260 -1.85 -5.50 6.44
CA ASP A 260 -1.31 -5.27 5.10
C ASP A 260 -1.90 -6.31 4.13
N GLY A 261 -2.50 -5.83 3.05
CA GLY A 261 -3.07 -6.61 1.97
C GLY A 261 -2.04 -7.11 0.95
N GLN A 262 -0.73 -6.87 1.13
CA GLN A 262 0.32 -7.40 0.25
C GLN A 262 0.15 -8.89 -0.11
N PRO A 263 -0.20 -9.80 0.82
CA PRO A 263 -0.42 -11.21 0.51
C PRO A 263 -1.54 -11.48 -0.51
N LEU A 264 -2.41 -10.50 -0.77
CA LEU A 264 -3.56 -10.59 -1.67
C LEU A 264 -3.17 -10.29 -3.12
N GLY A 265 -2.16 -11.01 -3.63
CA GLY A 265 -1.77 -10.90 -5.03
C GLY A 265 -0.95 -9.65 -5.38
N ILE A 266 -0.32 -8.99 -4.40
CA ILE A 266 0.55 -7.83 -4.62
C ILE A 266 2.02 -8.26 -4.42
N PRO A 267 2.95 -7.89 -5.32
CA PRO A 267 4.35 -8.28 -5.19
C PRO A 267 5.06 -7.50 -4.06
N PRO A 268 6.06 -8.10 -3.38
CA PRO A 268 6.85 -7.44 -2.33
C PRO A 268 7.46 -6.08 -2.71
N SER A 269 7.82 -5.89 -3.98
CA SER A 269 8.22 -4.60 -4.58
C SER A 269 9.22 -3.77 -3.79
N PHE A 270 10.09 -4.42 -3.00
CA PHE A 270 11.03 -3.78 -2.09
C PHE A 270 10.38 -2.78 -1.11
N GLY A 271 9.17 -3.10 -0.63
CA GLY A 271 8.44 -2.36 0.40
C GLY A 271 7.10 -1.76 -0.05
N GLY A 272 6.81 -1.70 -1.35
CA GLY A 272 5.50 -1.23 -1.82
C GLY A 272 5.46 -0.78 -3.30
N PRO A 273 4.30 -0.28 -3.75
CA PRO A 273 3.12 0.02 -2.95
C PRO A 273 2.34 -1.25 -2.55
N HIS A 274 1.93 -1.34 -1.28
CA HIS A 274 1.00 -2.36 -0.80
C HIS A 274 -0.41 -1.78 -0.60
N VAL A 275 -1.27 -2.40 0.20
CA VAL A 275 -2.58 -1.85 0.55
C VAL A 275 -2.90 -2.14 2.02
N GLY A 276 -2.87 -1.13 2.88
CA GLY A 276 -3.38 -1.29 4.24
C GLY A 276 -4.91 -1.37 4.24
N PHE A 277 -5.50 -2.14 5.14
CA PHE A 277 -6.95 -2.14 5.36
C PHE A 277 -7.29 -1.88 6.83
N MET A 278 -8.49 -1.35 7.06
CA MET A 278 -9.09 -1.25 8.38
C MET A 278 -10.56 -1.63 8.31
N ALA A 279 -10.94 -2.64 9.07
CA ALA A 279 -12.31 -3.05 9.31
C ALA A 279 -12.69 -2.81 10.77
N ALA A 280 -13.94 -2.47 11.04
CA ALA A 280 -14.41 -2.13 12.37
C ALA A 280 -15.89 -2.50 12.57
N ARG A 281 -16.33 -2.50 13.82
CA ARG A 281 -17.75 -2.55 14.18
C ARG A 281 -18.51 -1.33 13.65
N GLN A 282 -19.78 -1.51 13.34
CA GLN A 282 -20.65 -0.47 12.79
C GLN A 282 -20.72 0.78 13.68
N ALA A 283 -20.66 0.62 15.00
CA ALA A 283 -20.66 1.72 15.97
C ALA A 283 -19.49 2.70 15.76
N LEU A 284 -18.40 2.25 15.15
CA LEU A 284 -17.18 3.03 14.94
C LEU A 284 -17.09 3.69 13.55
N VAL A 285 -18.06 3.45 12.65
CA VAL A 285 -18.01 3.89 11.24
C VAL A 285 -17.77 5.40 11.07
N ARG A 286 -18.27 6.23 11.99
CA ARG A 286 -18.11 7.70 11.95
C ARG A 286 -16.68 8.15 12.26
N ARG A 287 -15.86 7.29 12.88
CA ARG A 287 -14.45 7.55 13.21
C ARG A 287 -13.48 6.89 12.22
N LEU A 288 -13.98 6.02 11.34
CA LEU A 288 -13.16 5.29 10.38
C LEU A 288 -12.34 6.26 9.50
N PRO A 289 -11.03 6.05 9.32
CA PRO A 289 -10.20 6.88 8.46
C PRO A 289 -10.35 6.50 6.99
N GLY A 290 -10.05 7.46 6.11
CA GLY A 290 -10.05 7.25 4.68
C GLY A 290 -11.43 7.09 4.04
N ARG A 291 -11.39 6.72 2.77
CA ARG A 291 -12.56 6.64 1.90
C ARG A 291 -13.44 5.44 2.27
N LEU A 292 -14.74 5.64 2.10
CA LEU A 292 -15.75 4.60 2.26
C LEU A 292 -16.72 4.69 1.09
N VAL A 293 -16.86 3.62 0.32
CA VAL A 293 -17.90 3.50 -0.71
C VAL A 293 -19.13 2.86 -0.10
N GLY A 294 -20.29 3.46 -0.37
CA GLY A 294 -21.59 2.91 -0.04
C GLY A 294 -22.39 2.57 -1.30
N MET A 295 -23.28 1.59 -1.15
CA MET A 295 -24.31 1.27 -2.15
C MET A 295 -25.52 2.18 -1.93
N THR A 296 -26.05 2.74 -3.02
CA THR A 296 -27.20 3.66 -3.05
C THR A 296 -28.08 3.39 -4.27
N ARG A 297 -29.05 4.27 -4.55
CA ARG A 297 -29.85 4.28 -5.78
C ARG A 297 -29.67 5.60 -6.53
N ASP A 298 -29.69 5.52 -7.86
CA ASP A 298 -29.73 6.72 -8.72
C ASP A 298 -31.15 7.30 -8.84
N HIS A 299 -31.30 8.39 -9.60
CA HIS A 299 -32.60 9.04 -9.84
C HIS A 299 -33.64 8.14 -10.53
N SER A 300 -33.21 7.06 -11.18
CA SER A 300 -34.06 6.05 -11.82
C SER A 300 -34.32 4.83 -10.90
N GLY A 301 -33.88 4.87 -9.64
CA GLY A 301 -34.02 3.79 -8.66
C GLY A 301 -33.06 2.61 -8.86
N ARG A 302 -32.13 2.69 -9.82
CA ARG A 302 -31.15 1.63 -10.11
C ARG A 302 -30.06 1.63 -9.05
N ARG A 303 -29.52 0.45 -8.73
CA ARG A 303 -28.38 0.32 -7.80
C ARG A 303 -27.18 1.09 -8.35
N ALA A 304 -26.59 1.93 -7.51
CA ALA A 304 -25.39 2.70 -7.79
C ALA A 304 -24.44 2.68 -6.57
N PHE A 305 -23.21 3.12 -6.76
CA PHE A 305 -22.20 3.25 -5.72
C PHE A 305 -21.72 4.70 -5.64
N THR A 306 -21.36 5.17 -4.45
CA THR A 306 -20.80 6.51 -4.26
C THR A 306 -19.90 6.56 -3.04
N LEU A 307 -18.98 7.53 -3.00
CA LEU A 307 -18.25 7.85 -1.77
C LEU A 307 -19.25 8.40 -0.74
N THR A 308 -19.24 7.83 0.46
CA THR A 308 -20.17 8.18 1.53
C THR A 308 -19.44 8.60 2.80
N LEU A 309 -20.15 9.32 3.67
CA LEU A 309 -19.61 9.87 4.92
C LEU A 309 -18.33 10.71 4.69
N GLN A 310 -18.25 11.43 3.56
CA GLN A 310 -17.08 12.22 3.17
C GLN A 310 -16.76 13.35 4.15
N THR A 311 -17.72 13.74 5.00
CA THR A 311 -17.50 14.73 6.07
C THR A 311 -16.44 14.27 7.08
N ARG A 312 -16.01 13.01 7.09
CA ARG A 312 -14.87 12.54 7.87
C ARG A 312 -13.51 12.95 7.28
N GLU A 313 -13.46 13.20 5.99
CA GLU A 313 -12.21 13.33 5.22
C GLU A 313 -11.64 14.76 5.22
N GLN A 314 -10.33 14.86 4.98
CA GLN A 314 -9.55 16.10 5.04
C GLN A 314 -10.07 17.22 4.12
N HIS A 315 -10.66 16.89 2.97
CA HIS A 315 -11.12 17.89 2.01
C HIS A 315 -12.38 18.65 2.47
N ILE A 316 -13.09 18.12 3.47
CA ILE A 316 -14.24 18.78 4.10
C ILE A 316 -13.87 19.28 5.50
N ARG A 317 -13.30 18.40 6.35
CA ARG A 317 -13.07 18.70 7.76
C ARG A 317 -11.69 19.21 8.12
N ARG A 318 -10.73 19.18 7.18
CA ARG A 318 -9.36 19.69 7.36
C ARG A 318 -8.73 19.14 8.64
N GLU A 319 -8.33 20.00 9.58
CA GLU A 319 -7.72 19.62 10.85
C GLU A 319 -8.64 18.81 11.78
N GLN A 320 -9.96 18.85 11.57
CA GLN A 320 -10.95 18.07 12.33
C GLN A 320 -11.32 16.73 11.66
N ALA A 321 -10.63 16.38 10.56
CA ALA A 321 -10.84 15.11 9.88
C ALA A 321 -10.38 13.94 10.74
N THR A 322 -10.87 12.73 10.42
CA THR A 322 -10.47 11.51 11.13
C THR A 322 -9.02 11.12 10.86
N SER A 323 -8.47 11.50 9.71
CA SER A 323 -7.08 11.28 9.31
C SER A 323 -6.68 12.32 8.25
N ASN A 324 -5.37 12.49 8.03
CA ASN A 324 -4.80 13.31 6.96
C ASN A 324 -4.75 12.58 5.59
N ILE A 325 -5.12 11.30 5.54
CA ILE A 325 -5.08 10.50 4.31
C ILE A 325 -5.94 11.13 3.20
N CYS A 326 -5.42 11.13 1.96
CA CYS A 326 -6.09 11.69 0.78
C CYS A 326 -5.94 10.75 -0.42
N THR A 327 -4.76 10.75 -1.05
CA THR A 327 -4.35 9.64 -1.91
C THR A 327 -4.23 8.41 -1.03
N ASN A 328 -4.71 7.28 -1.52
CA ASN A 328 -4.54 5.97 -0.91
C ASN A 328 -4.05 5.00 -1.99
N HIS A 329 -4.10 3.70 -1.72
CA HIS A 329 -3.62 2.68 -2.65
C HIS A 329 -4.78 1.95 -3.36
N ALA A 330 -5.69 2.69 -3.99
CA ALA A 330 -6.87 2.13 -4.68
C ALA A 330 -6.51 1.12 -5.78
N LEU A 331 -5.43 1.32 -6.55
CA LEU A 331 -5.00 0.36 -7.57
C LEU A 331 -4.53 -0.97 -6.95
N MET A 332 -3.92 -0.92 -5.76
CA MET A 332 -3.54 -2.14 -5.03
C MET A 332 -4.75 -2.78 -4.35
N ALA A 333 -5.74 -2.00 -3.91
CA ALA A 333 -7.04 -2.53 -3.48
C ALA A 333 -7.73 -3.29 -4.62
N LEU A 334 -7.68 -2.78 -5.85
CA LEU A 334 -8.14 -3.51 -7.04
C LEU A 334 -7.37 -4.83 -7.25
N ALA A 335 -6.04 -4.82 -7.11
CA ALA A 335 -5.23 -6.03 -7.20
C ALA A 335 -5.70 -7.09 -6.19
N ALA A 336 -5.91 -6.67 -4.95
CA ALA A 336 -6.42 -7.51 -3.87
C ALA A 336 -7.84 -8.04 -4.15
N THR A 337 -8.75 -7.21 -4.64
CA THR A 337 -10.11 -7.63 -5.03
C THR A 337 -10.07 -8.69 -6.13
N VAL A 338 -9.27 -8.48 -7.18
CA VAL A 338 -9.14 -9.45 -8.29
C VAL A 338 -8.54 -10.76 -7.79
N TYR A 339 -7.53 -10.70 -6.91
CA TYR A 339 -6.94 -11.89 -6.30
C TYR A 339 -7.97 -12.66 -5.46
N MET A 340 -8.66 -12.00 -4.54
CA MET A 340 -9.67 -12.64 -3.68
C MET A 340 -10.83 -13.21 -4.49
N ALA A 341 -11.30 -12.49 -5.52
CA ALA A 341 -12.34 -12.98 -6.43
C ALA A 341 -11.89 -14.21 -7.22
N HIS A 342 -10.65 -14.21 -7.73
CA HIS A 342 -10.11 -15.33 -8.50
C HIS A 342 -9.85 -16.57 -7.65
N MET A 343 -9.27 -16.39 -6.46
CA MET A 343 -8.95 -17.49 -5.56
C MET A 343 -10.21 -18.06 -4.90
N GLY A 344 -11.17 -17.19 -4.56
CA GLY A 344 -12.33 -17.52 -3.73
C GLY A 344 -11.95 -18.01 -2.33
N ALA A 345 -12.95 -18.24 -1.48
CA ALA A 345 -12.71 -18.70 -0.09
C ALA A 345 -11.89 -20.00 -0.03
N ALA A 346 -12.21 -20.97 -0.89
CA ALA A 346 -11.50 -22.25 -0.91
C ALA A 346 -10.04 -22.12 -1.37
N GLY A 347 -9.75 -21.26 -2.36
CA GLY A 347 -8.38 -21.01 -2.81
C GLY A 347 -7.55 -20.29 -1.75
N MET A 348 -8.13 -19.28 -1.11
CA MET A 348 -7.52 -18.54 0.00
C MET A 348 -7.15 -19.49 1.15
N ARG A 349 -8.09 -20.34 1.58
CA ARG A 349 -7.84 -21.35 2.61
C ARG A 349 -6.74 -22.33 2.21
N ARG A 350 -6.75 -22.83 0.97
CA ARG A 350 -5.69 -23.72 0.45
C ARG A 350 -4.31 -23.06 0.50
N VAL A 351 -4.20 -21.77 0.20
CA VAL A 351 -2.91 -21.05 0.28
C VAL A 351 -2.41 -21.03 1.72
N ALA A 352 -3.27 -20.72 2.70
CA ALA A 352 -2.92 -20.74 4.11
C ALA A 352 -2.48 -22.12 4.58
N GLU A 353 -3.25 -23.16 4.25
CA GLU A 353 -2.95 -24.54 4.63
C GLU A 353 -1.66 -25.08 4.01
N VAL A 354 -1.39 -24.81 2.73
CA VAL A 354 -0.14 -25.20 2.07
C VAL A 354 1.04 -24.50 2.72
N SER A 355 0.90 -23.22 3.02
CA SER A 355 1.94 -22.43 3.71
C SER A 355 2.24 -23.05 5.07
N ALA A 356 1.21 -23.36 5.86
CA ALA A 356 1.36 -23.97 7.17
C ALA A 356 2.00 -25.36 7.10
N ARG A 357 1.49 -26.28 6.27
CA ARG A 357 2.07 -27.63 6.12
C ARG A 357 3.55 -27.60 5.73
N ARG A 358 3.92 -26.71 4.80
CA ARG A 358 5.32 -26.57 4.36
C ARG A 358 6.22 -25.98 5.44
N ALA A 359 5.73 -25.00 6.19
CA ALA A 359 6.47 -24.43 7.31
C ALA A 359 6.69 -25.48 8.42
N HIS A 360 5.65 -26.24 8.78
CA HIS A 360 5.76 -27.31 9.77
C HIS A 360 6.70 -28.44 9.32
N HIS A 361 6.67 -28.81 8.04
CA HIS A 361 7.64 -29.75 7.48
C HIS A 361 9.09 -29.23 7.57
N LEU A 362 9.30 -27.95 7.23
CA LEU A 362 10.62 -27.32 7.36
C LEU A 362 11.07 -27.24 8.82
N ALA A 363 10.17 -26.87 9.74
CA ALA A 363 10.43 -26.79 11.17
C ALA A 363 10.90 -28.14 11.74
N ALA A 364 10.18 -29.22 11.42
CA ALA A 364 10.54 -30.57 11.83
C ALA A 364 11.89 -31.02 11.24
N GLY A 365 12.15 -30.72 9.96
CA GLY A 365 13.42 -31.03 9.32
C GLY A 365 14.60 -30.27 9.93
N LEU A 366 14.41 -29.00 10.29
CA LEU A 366 15.44 -28.20 10.95
C LEU A 366 15.70 -28.66 12.39
N ALA A 367 14.65 -29.00 13.15
CA ALA A 367 14.78 -29.49 14.52
C ALA A 367 15.46 -30.88 14.62
N GLY A 368 15.56 -31.60 13.50
CA GLY A 368 16.32 -32.86 13.42
C GLY A 368 17.83 -32.68 13.19
N LEU A 369 18.32 -31.44 13.03
CA LEU A 369 19.74 -31.13 12.87
C LEU A 369 20.41 -30.93 14.23
N ASP A 370 21.63 -31.45 14.38
CA ASP A 370 22.40 -31.30 15.61
C ASP A 370 22.58 -29.83 16.00
N GLY A 371 22.12 -29.49 17.21
CA GLY A 371 22.22 -28.15 17.79
C GLY A 371 21.19 -27.12 17.31
N VAL A 372 20.22 -27.52 16.46
CA VAL A 372 19.11 -26.66 16.04
C VAL A 372 17.83 -27.03 16.78
N GLU A 373 17.23 -26.07 17.47
CA GLU A 373 16.01 -26.29 18.25
C GLU A 373 14.92 -25.31 17.85
N LEU A 374 13.65 -25.69 17.95
CA LEU A 374 12.57 -24.71 17.92
C LEU A 374 12.69 -23.80 19.15
N ALA A 375 12.61 -22.48 18.94
CA ALA A 375 12.71 -21.53 20.05
C ALA A 375 11.49 -21.60 20.99
N LEU A 376 10.35 -22.05 20.45
CA LEU A 376 9.05 -22.13 21.11
C LEU A 376 8.38 -23.48 20.73
N PRO A 377 8.86 -24.62 21.24
CA PRO A 377 8.40 -25.95 20.80
C PRO A 377 6.93 -26.24 21.18
N ASP A 378 6.46 -25.67 22.29
CA ASP A 378 5.10 -25.90 22.82
C ASP A 378 4.08 -24.84 22.36
N THR A 379 4.51 -23.88 21.54
CA THR A 379 3.66 -22.75 21.10
C THR A 379 3.23 -22.96 19.65
N PRO A 380 1.92 -22.95 19.35
CA PRO A 380 1.43 -23.12 17.98
C PRO A 380 1.82 -21.95 17.09
N PHE A 381 2.22 -22.25 15.86
CA PHE A 381 2.56 -21.27 14.84
C PHE A 381 1.92 -21.60 13.50
N LEU A 382 1.76 -20.60 12.63
CA LEU A 382 1.12 -20.78 11.32
C LEU A 382 2.11 -21.17 10.22
N TRP A 383 2.84 -20.20 9.66
CA TRP A 383 3.85 -20.42 8.62
C TRP A 383 5.19 -19.72 8.86
N GLU A 384 5.32 -19.03 9.98
CA GLU A 384 6.59 -18.50 10.48
C GLU A 384 6.89 -19.17 11.82
N PHE A 385 8.16 -19.39 12.13
CA PHE A 385 8.62 -19.94 13.40
C PHE A 385 10.06 -19.51 13.64
N ALA A 386 10.46 -19.48 14.91
CA ALA A 386 11.82 -19.16 15.32
C ALA A 386 12.58 -20.43 15.70
N VAL A 387 13.86 -20.47 15.34
CA VAL A 387 14.81 -21.54 15.73
C VAL A 387 15.97 -20.95 16.52
N ARG A 388 16.48 -21.71 17.48
CA ARG A 388 17.78 -21.50 18.11
C ARG A 388 18.83 -22.26 17.31
N LEU A 389 19.96 -21.61 17.09
CA LEU A 389 21.08 -22.15 16.32
C LEU A 389 22.29 -22.30 17.25
N PRO A 390 23.22 -23.24 16.97
CA PRO A 390 24.43 -23.42 17.77
C PRO A 390 25.49 -22.34 17.51
N GLY A 391 25.14 -21.25 16.82
CA GLY A 391 26.04 -20.16 16.44
C GLY A 391 25.29 -18.90 15.98
N ASP A 392 26.03 -17.95 15.42
CA ASP A 392 25.48 -16.65 15.01
C ASP A 392 24.58 -16.76 13.77
N ALA A 393 23.29 -16.44 13.95
CA ALA A 393 22.28 -16.42 12.89
C ALA A 393 22.65 -15.46 11.73
N ALA A 394 23.31 -14.34 11.99
CA ALA A 394 23.73 -13.39 10.96
C ALA A 394 24.82 -13.97 10.05
N VAL A 395 25.75 -14.75 10.64
CA VAL A 395 26.80 -15.46 9.89
C VAL A 395 26.18 -16.56 9.03
N LEU A 396 25.25 -17.34 9.57
CA LEU A 396 24.52 -18.34 8.79
C LEU A 396 23.75 -17.69 7.63
N ALA A 397 23.00 -16.62 7.90
CA ALA A 397 22.24 -15.91 6.89
C ALA A 397 23.15 -15.35 5.76
N ALA A 398 24.36 -14.90 6.08
CA ALA A 398 25.33 -14.47 5.08
C ALA A 398 25.78 -15.62 4.18
N ARG A 399 26.14 -16.77 4.76
CA ARG A 399 26.53 -17.97 4.01
C ARG A 399 25.39 -18.52 3.15
N MET A 400 24.16 -18.52 3.66
CA MET A 400 22.97 -18.93 2.89
C MET A 400 22.76 -18.04 1.65
N ARG A 401 23.03 -16.73 1.76
CA ARG A 401 22.92 -15.81 0.62
C ARG A 401 23.94 -16.11 -0.49
N GLU A 402 25.12 -16.62 -0.15
CA GLU A 402 26.15 -17.01 -1.12
C GLU A 402 25.69 -18.17 -2.00
N VAL A 403 24.86 -19.07 -1.47
CA VAL A 403 24.26 -20.21 -2.20
C VAL A 403 22.85 -19.94 -2.73
N GLY A 404 22.40 -18.68 -2.70
CA GLY A 404 21.12 -18.27 -3.31
C GLY A 404 19.90 -18.40 -2.39
N ILE A 405 20.09 -18.52 -1.07
CA ILE A 405 19.00 -18.61 -0.10
C ILE A 405 18.98 -17.36 0.79
N VAL A 406 17.86 -16.66 0.84
CA VAL A 406 17.61 -15.60 1.81
C VAL A 406 16.98 -16.23 3.06
N ALA A 407 17.80 -16.38 4.11
CA ALA A 407 17.38 -16.94 5.39
C ALA A 407 16.28 -16.10 6.08
N GLY A 408 15.64 -16.71 7.09
CA GLY A 408 14.78 -15.98 8.03
C GLY A 408 15.51 -14.85 8.73
N LEU A 409 14.75 -13.88 9.23
CA LEU A 409 15.29 -12.70 9.91
C LEU A 409 16.10 -13.12 11.16
N PRO A 410 17.40 -12.76 11.27
CA PRO A 410 18.17 -13.02 12.48
C PRO A 410 17.56 -12.27 13.68
N LEU A 411 17.14 -13.02 14.70
CA LEU A 411 16.61 -12.48 15.95
C LEU A 411 17.72 -12.43 16.99
N ARG A 412 17.72 -11.38 17.83
CA ARG A 412 18.63 -11.32 18.99
C ARG A 412 18.07 -12.17 20.13
N SER A 413 18.95 -12.92 20.78
CA SER A 413 18.67 -13.50 22.10
C SER A 413 18.74 -12.38 23.14
N SER A 414 17.60 -11.85 23.57
CA SER A 414 17.54 -11.14 24.84
C SER A 414 16.23 -11.44 25.54
N ALA A 415 16.31 -11.82 26.82
CA ALA A 415 15.19 -12.07 27.73
C ALA A 415 14.34 -10.82 28.02
N THR A 416 14.62 -9.69 27.36
CA THR A 416 13.87 -8.45 27.38
C THR A 416 13.82 -7.91 25.95
N SER A 417 12.61 -7.94 25.39
CA SER A 417 12.15 -7.45 24.08
C SER A 417 13.01 -7.77 22.83
N PRO A 418 12.45 -8.46 21.81
CA PRO A 418 13.11 -8.59 20.51
C PRO A 418 13.14 -7.22 19.81
N SER A 419 14.24 -6.50 19.96
CA SER A 419 14.62 -5.43 19.04
C SER A 419 15.37 -6.06 17.85
N PRO A 420 14.80 -6.06 16.63
CA PRO A 420 15.59 -6.37 15.45
C PRO A 420 16.69 -5.32 15.33
N MET A 421 17.79 -5.68 14.65
CA MET A 421 18.89 -4.75 14.37
C MET A 421 18.35 -3.38 13.93
N SER A 422 18.64 -2.37 14.75
CA SER A 422 18.71 -1.00 14.28
C SER A 422 19.66 -0.96 13.10
N SER A 423 19.20 -0.31 12.04
CA SER A 423 19.95 0.07 10.85
C SER A 423 20.32 -1.10 9.92
N CYS A 424 19.79 -1.00 8.68
CA CYS A 424 20.62 -1.23 7.51
C CYS A 424 22.04 -0.71 7.85
N PRO A 425 23.12 -1.50 7.69
CA PRO A 425 24.46 -0.99 7.98
C PRO A 425 24.55 0.37 7.33
N PRO A 426 25.05 1.43 8.01
CA PRO A 426 25.11 2.75 7.42
C PRO A 426 25.70 2.53 6.04
N SER A 427 24.88 2.71 4.99
CA SER A 427 25.38 2.67 3.63
C SER A 427 26.57 3.61 3.70
N ALA A 428 27.79 3.09 3.55
CA ALA A 428 29.00 3.89 3.61
C ALA A 428 28.68 5.11 2.77
N GLY A 429 28.64 6.28 3.41
CA GLY A 429 27.78 7.42 3.08
C GLY A 429 27.93 7.95 1.66
N ARG A 430 27.49 7.17 0.67
CA ARG A 430 27.47 7.55 -0.73
C ARG A 430 26.06 7.97 -1.04
N GLY A 431 25.85 9.28 -1.06
CA GLY A 431 24.61 9.83 -1.58
C GLY A 431 24.39 9.32 -3.00
N TRP A 432 23.11 9.19 -3.40
CA TRP A 432 22.74 8.83 -4.78
C TRP A 432 23.50 9.62 -5.85
N HIS A 433 23.91 10.85 -5.54
CA HIS A 433 24.76 11.70 -6.38
C HIS A 433 26.17 11.15 -6.65
N GLU A 434 26.82 10.48 -5.69
CA GLU A 434 28.17 9.93 -5.87
C GLU A 434 28.16 8.70 -6.78
N LEU A 435 27.18 7.82 -6.60
CA LEU A 435 26.92 6.68 -7.48
C LEU A 435 26.61 7.12 -8.93
N TRP A 436 26.08 8.32 -9.11
CA TRP A 436 25.76 8.88 -10.43
C TRP A 436 26.98 9.51 -11.12
N ARG A 437 27.91 10.10 -10.36
CA ARG A 437 29.12 10.76 -10.91
C ARG A 437 30.19 9.77 -11.37
N GLU A 438 30.27 8.59 -10.77
CA GLU A 438 31.26 7.56 -11.09
C GLU A 438 30.92 6.72 -12.35
N ARG A 439 29.91 7.11 -13.14
CA ARG A 439 29.61 6.44 -14.41
C ARG A 439 30.81 6.48 -15.36
N PRO A 440 31.32 5.33 -15.85
CA PRO A 440 32.13 5.31 -17.05
C PRO A 440 31.30 5.92 -18.18
N ARG A 441 31.78 7.02 -18.77
CA ARG A 441 31.17 7.53 -20.00
C ARG A 441 31.26 6.42 -21.05
N PRO A 442 30.18 6.13 -21.80
CA PRO A 442 30.29 5.19 -22.90
C PRO A 442 31.43 5.66 -23.81
N PRO A 443 32.29 4.75 -24.30
CA PRO A 443 33.37 5.14 -25.19
C PRO A 443 32.77 5.90 -26.37
N ALA A 444 33.32 7.08 -26.65
CA ALA A 444 32.95 7.84 -27.82
C ALA A 444 33.08 6.91 -29.03
N ARG A 445 31.95 6.58 -29.68
CA ARG A 445 31.98 5.81 -30.93
C ARG A 445 32.85 6.62 -31.90
N ARG A 446 34.08 6.15 -32.14
CA ARG A 446 34.93 6.67 -33.20
C ARG A 446 34.16 6.43 -34.49
N GLY A 447 33.71 7.50 -35.12
CA GLY A 447 33.07 7.43 -36.43
C GLY A 447 34.01 6.70 -37.39
N ALA A 448 33.48 5.68 -38.05
CA ALA A 448 34.12 5.09 -39.22
C ALA A 448 34.39 6.21 -40.26
N PRO A 449 35.51 6.17 -40.99
CA PRO A 449 35.84 7.20 -41.97
C PRO A 449 34.78 7.21 -43.07
N GLY A 450 34.19 8.38 -43.31
CA GLY A 450 33.16 8.58 -44.31
C GLY A 450 33.69 8.42 -45.73
N GLY A 451 32.97 7.63 -46.54
CA GLY A 451 32.94 7.81 -47.99
C GLY A 451 32.16 9.08 -48.31
N GLY A 452 32.82 10.03 -48.97
CA GLY A 452 32.25 11.33 -49.28
C GLY A 452 31.32 11.31 -50.50
N VAL A 453 30.29 12.15 -50.50
CA VAL A 453 29.81 12.91 -51.66
C VAL A 453 29.28 14.26 -51.14
N GLY A 454 29.68 15.34 -51.80
CA GLY A 454 29.64 16.72 -51.31
C GLY A 454 28.28 17.44 -51.34
N GLY A 455 28.25 18.59 -50.67
CA GLY A 455 27.11 19.50 -50.65
C GLY A 455 27.34 20.75 -49.80
N ARG A 456 27.99 21.76 -50.39
CA ARG A 456 27.97 23.23 -50.14
C ARG A 456 27.62 23.78 -48.73
N ARG A 457 28.57 24.55 -48.17
CA ARG A 457 28.39 25.56 -47.10
C ARG A 457 27.77 26.86 -47.63
N PRO A 458 27.09 27.62 -46.76
CA PRO A 458 27.46 29.01 -46.49
C PRO A 458 27.67 29.19 -44.97
N GLY A 459 28.50 30.06 -44.39
CA GLY A 459 29.03 31.36 -44.79
C GLY A 459 29.01 32.19 -43.51
N ARG A 460 30.14 32.22 -42.77
CA ARG A 460 30.28 33.01 -41.53
C ARG A 460 30.38 34.50 -41.87
N LEU A 461 29.51 35.32 -41.28
CA LEU A 461 29.71 36.77 -41.20
C LEU A 461 29.88 37.19 -39.74
N ARG A 462 31.08 37.71 -39.44
CA ARG A 462 31.40 38.48 -38.23
C ARG A 462 30.91 39.91 -38.43
N ALA A 463 30.28 40.52 -37.42
CA ALA A 463 30.15 41.98 -37.33
C ALA A 463 30.50 42.48 -35.92
N ARG A 464 31.18 43.62 -35.91
CA ARG A 464 31.97 44.22 -34.82
C ARG A 464 31.11 45.06 -33.86
N ARG A 465 31.60 45.19 -32.63
CA ARG A 465 31.19 46.17 -31.59
C ARG A 465 31.29 47.62 -32.06
N ARG A 466 30.39 48.50 -31.58
CA ARG A 466 30.72 49.84 -31.02
C ARG A 466 29.61 50.33 -30.04
N PRO A 467 29.96 51.18 -29.05
CA PRO A 467 29.10 51.54 -27.90
C PRO A 467 28.35 52.87 -28.11
N ARG A 468 27.29 53.12 -27.34
CA ARG A 468 26.63 54.43 -27.26
C ARG A 468 26.61 54.98 -25.83
N HIS A 469 26.67 56.31 -25.81
CA HIS A 469 27.04 57.23 -24.75
C HIS A 469 26.03 57.37 -23.60
N ARG A 470 26.56 57.70 -22.41
CA ARG A 470 25.88 58.42 -21.32
C ARG A 470 26.01 59.94 -21.50
N PRO A 471 25.11 60.76 -20.94
CA PRO A 471 25.39 62.13 -20.54
C PRO A 471 25.63 62.27 -19.02
N ALA A 472 26.54 63.18 -18.64
CA ALA A 472 26.66 63.84 -17.33
C ALA A 472 25.94 65.21 -17.42
N ALA A 473 25.60 66.00 -16.40
CA ALA A 473 26.01 66.19 -15.00
C ALA A 473 24.82 66.86 -14.24
N ALA A 474 24.74 66.90 -12.90
CA ALA A 474 25.34 67.95 -12.06
C ALA A 474 25.22 67.58 -10.57
N ARG A 475 26.35 67.51 -9.85
CA ARG A 475 26.80 68.40 -8.75
C ARG A 475 25.92 68.46 -7.48
N GLY A 476 26.50 68.00 -6.37
CA GLY A 476 26.07 68.35 -5.00
C GLY A 476 26.92 67.64 -3.95
N ARG A 477 27.74 68.40 -3.22
CA ARG A 477 28.78 67.93 -2.30
C ARG A 477 28.22 67.60 -0.90
N GLY A 478 28.83 66.66 -0.18
CA GLY A 478 28.68 66.50 1.28
C GLY A 478 29.32 65.21 1.80
N ARG A 479 30.42 65.34 2.54
CA ARG A 479 31.33 64.26 2.99
C ARG A 479 30.94 63.69 4.36
N CYS A 480 31.34 62.41 4.59
CA CYS A 480 31.97 61.77 5.78
C CYS A 480 31.35 61.99 7.18
N SER A 481 31.28 61.05 8.14
CA SER A 481 32.20 59.98 8.61
C SER A 481 31.42 59.10 9.63
N ALA A 482 31.47 57.75 9.59
CA ALA A 482 32.39 56.84 10.28
C ALA A 482 32.45 56.90 11.84
N ALA A 483 32.04 55.80 12.51
CA ALA A 483 32.64 55.13 13.69
C ALA A 483 31.59 54.18 14.35
N ARG A 484 31.68 52.84 14.25
CA ARG A 484 32.41 51.84 15.07
C ARG A 484 31.89 51.58 16.50
N ARG A 485 31.32 50.35 16.65
CA ARG A 485 31.45 49.30 17.71
C ARG A 485 31.26 49.63 19.19
N ALA A 486 30.39 48.86 19.87
CA ALA A 486 30.74 47.93 20.96
C ALA A 486 29.51 47.11 21.44
N ASP A 487 29.74 45.82 21.70
CA ASP A 487 28.92 44.85 22.48
C ASP A 487 29.33 44.99 23.98
N PRO A 488 28.57 44.55 25.03
CA PRO A 488 28.28 43.12 25.26
C PRO A 488 26.96 42.75 26.02
N GLY A 489 26.45 41.55 25.75
CA GLY A 489 26.15 40.46 26.71
C GLY A 489 25.33 40.64 28.00
N THR A 490 24.32 39.74 28.13
CA THR A 490 23.83 38.98 29.31
C THR A 490 22.45 39.25 29.92
N ALA A 491 21.78 38.13 30.22
CA ALA A 491 20.74 37.84 31.21
C ALA A 491 19.24 37.98 30.84
N ALA A 492 18.56 36.83 30.76
CA ALA A 492 17.14 36.63 31.12
C ALA A 492 17.05 36.32 32.64
N PRO A 493 15.89 35.98 33.27
CA PRO A 493 14.48 36.03 32.86
C PRO A 493 13.55 36.66 33.95
N ARG A 494 12.23 36.77 33.69
CA ARG A 494 11.09 36.42 34.59
C ARG A 494 9.79 37.16 34.21
N HIS A 495 8.73 36.38 33.98
CA HIS A 495 7.32 36.79 34.08
C HIS A 495 6.98 37.16 35.54
N PRO A 496 5.98 38.03 35.85
CA PRO A 496 4.57 37.58 35.84
C PRO A 496 3.45 38.64 35.65
N ARG A 497 2.28 38.08 35.28
CA ARG A 497 0.90 38.41 35.73
C ARG A 497 0.24 39.77 35.38
N ARG A 498 -0.87 39.60 34.63
CA ARG A 498 -2.26 40.07 34.87
C ARG A 498 -2.49 41.53 35.26
N HIS A 499 -3.33 42.23 34.48
CA HIS A 499 -4.56 42.86 35.01
C HIS A 499 -5.60 43.10 33.89
N PRO A 500 -6.90 43.20 34.25
CA PRO A 500 -8.05 43.17 33.36
C PRO A 500 -8.67 44.55 33.10
N CYS A 501 -9.44 44.69 32.03
CA CYS A 501 -10.46 45.74 31.85
C CYS A 501 -11.35 45.27 30.67
N GLY A 502 -12.68 45.30 30.70
CA GLY A 502 -13.57 46.28 31.28
C GLY A 502 -14.48 46.75 30.13
N ARG A 503 -15.76 46.41 30.20
CA ARG A 503 -16.81 46.67 29.20
C ARG A 503 -16.88 48.16 28.82
N ARG A 504 -17.14 48.45 27.54
CA ARG A 504 -17.93 49.62 27.11
C ARG A 504 -18.87 49.26 25.96
N THR A 505 -20.09 49.71 26.15
CA THR A 505 -21.29 49.63 25.32
C THR A 505 -21.23 50.56 24.12
N GLY A 506 -21.76 50.12 22.98
CA GLY A 506 -22.04 50.96 21.81
C GLY A 506 -23.11 50.30 20.94
N ALA A 507 -24.26 50.96 20.84
CA ALA A 507 -25.47 50.50 20.17
C ALA A 507 -25.32 50.36 18.64
N ARG A 508 -26.06 49.41 18.05
CA ARG A 508 -26.34 49.33 16.60
C ARG A 508 -27.84 49.08 16.39
N PRO A 509 -28.44 49.63 15.31
CA PRO A 509 -29.89 49.66 15.12
C PRO A 509 -30.45 48.33 14.60
N ALA A 510 -31.72 48.07 14.95
CA ALA A 510 -32.48 46.86 14.61
C ALA A 510 -32.88 46.81 13.12
N PRO A 511 -32.94 45.61 12.49
CA PRO A 511 -33.56 45.44 11.18
C PRO A 511 -35.08 45.19 11.27
N ARG A 512 -35.80 45.62 10.24
CA ARG A 512 -37.26 45.54 10.05
C ARG A 512 -37.78 44.09 9.93
N PRO A 513 -39.04 43.81 10.29
CA PRO A 513 -39.60 42.46 10.24
C PRO A 513 -39.98 42.06 8.80
N ALA A 514 -39.65 40.82 8.42
CA ALA A 514 -40.17 40.15 7.22
C ALA A 514 -41.49 39.45 7.56
N GLY A 515 -42.48 39.54 6.66
CA GLY A 515 -43.80 38.90 6.78
C GLY A 515 -43.77 37.37 6.65
N PRO A 516 -44.88 36.68 6.95
CA PRO A 516 -44.90 35.23 7.12
C PRO A 516 -44.80 34.48 5.79
N ALA A 517 -43.85 33.55 5.69
CA ALA A 517 -43.74 32.58 4.61
C ALA A 517 -44.62 31.35 4.88
N GLN A 518 -45.27 30.83 3.84
CA GLN A 518 -46.08 29.60 3.88
C GLN A 518 -45.23 28.36 4.21
N PRO A 519 -45.79 27.36 4.91
CA PRO A 519 -45.03 26.17 5.32
C PRO A 519 -44.77 25.22 4.13
N GLN A 520 -43.50 24.86 3.91
CA GLN A 520 -43.12 23.73 3.08
C GLN A 520 -43.33 22.41 3.83
N PRO A 521 -43.69 21.30 3.13
CA PRO A 521 -43.82 19.99 3.76
C PRO A 521 -42.45 19.46 4.22
N PRO A 522 -42.40 18.65 5.29
CA PRO A 522 -41.13 18.18 5.85
C PRO A 522 -40.39 17.25 4.86
N PRO A 523 -39.04 17.28 4.83
CA PRO A 523 -38.26 16.33 4.06
C PRO A 523 -38.48 14.93 4.65
N GLY A 524 -38.92 14.00 3.80
CA GLY A 524 -39.09 12.60 4.18
C GLY A 524 -37.75 11.97 4.55
N ASP A 525 -37.69 11.40 5.75
CA ASP A 525 -36.60 10.56 6.22
C ASP A 525 -36.42 9.34 5.29
N VAL A 526 -35.42 9.40 4.43
CA VAL A 526 -34.87 8.19 3.79
C VAL A 526 -33.59 7.83 4.56
N PRO A 527 -33.62 6.88 5.51
CA PRO A 527 -32.40 6.40 6.12
C PRO A 527 -31.60 5.63 5.07
N ALA A 528 -30.37 6.05 4.81
CA ALA A 528 -29.36 5.26 4.10
C ALA A 528 -29.08 3.99 4.92
N ARG A 529 -29.90 2.95 4.73
CA ARG A 529 -29.64 1.60 5.25
C ARG A 529 -28.51 0.99 4.41
N LEU A 530 -27.32 0.89 4.98
CA LEU A 530 -26.30 -0.07 4.54
C LEU A 530 -26.86 -1.46 4.87
N VAL A 531 -27.44 -2.12 3.87
CA VAL A 531 -27.97 -3.48 4.01
C VAL A 531 -26.83 -4.46 3.76
N HIS A 532 -26.25 -4.99 4.84
CA HIS A 532 -25.48 -6.23 4.81
C HIS A 532 -26.34 -7.34 5.44
N HIS A 533 -27.39 -7.77 4.74
CA HIS A 533 -28.05 -9.04 5.00
C HIS A 533 -28.57 -9.63 3.68
N GLU A 534 -28.45 -10.96 3.58
CA GLU A 534 -28.87 -11.84 2.48
C GLU A 534 -27.89 -12.08 1.33
N VAL A 535 -26.82 -12.83 1.62
CA VAL A 535 -26.38 -13.92 0.74
C VAL A 535 -26.14 -15.17 1.60
N GLN A 536 -27.22 -15.86 1.97
CA GLN A 536 -27.17 -17.30 2.27
C GLN A 536 -27.98 -18.04 1.21
N PRO A 537 -27.46 -19.11 0.59
CA PRO A 537 -28.24 -19.91 -0.33
C PRO A 537 -29.23 -20.79 0.46
N ASP A 538 -30.51 -20.63 0.16
CA ASP A 538 -31.60 -21.47 0.64
C ASP A 538 -31.33 -22.96 0.31
N ARG A 539 -31.09 -23.75 1.36
CA ARG A 539 -30.80 -25.19 1.29
C ARG A 539 -31.99 -26.06 0.87
N ARG A 540 -33.15 -25.49 0.50
CA ARG A 540 -34.35 -26.28 0.11
C ARG A 540 -34.73 -26.23 -1.38
N ARG A 541 -33.89 -25.65 -2.25
CA ARG A 541 -34.06 -25.75 -3.73
C ARG A 541 -32.96 -26.51 -4.48
N ALA A 542 -32.09 -27.23 -3.78
CA ALA A 542 -30.98 -27.98 -4.39
C ALA A 542 -31.34 -29.42 -4.85
N ALA A 543 -32.61 -29.84 -4.83
CA ALA A 543 -33.01 -31.21 -5.20
C ALA A 543 -33.75 -31.34 -6.54
N ARG A 544 -33.93 -30.27 -7.31
CA ARG A 544 -34.55 -30.34 -8.64
C ARG A 544 -33.95 -29.29 -9.55
N LEU A 545 -32.85 -29.64 -10.23
CA LEU A 545 -32.40 -29.12 -11.54
C LEU A 545 -31.01 -29.72 -11.83
N ALA A 546 -30.99 -30.88 -12.51
CA ALA A 546 -29.77 -31.42 -13.11
C ALA A 546 -29.49 -30.69 -14.45
N PRO A 547 -28.24 -30.29 -14.76
CA PRO A 547 -27.94 -29.63 -16.01
C PRO A 547 -27.79 -30.65 -17.15
N ARG A 548 -28.57 -30.45 -18.23
CA ARG A 548 -28.32 -31.10 -19.54
C ARG A 548 -27.07 -30.49 -20.17
N VAL A 549 -26.02 -31.29 -20.29
CA VAL A 549 -24.80 -30.97 -21.04
C VAL A 549 -25.14 -30.91 -22.53
N ARG A 550 -25.03 -29.73 -23.18
CA ARG A 550 -25.01 -29.60 -24.64
C ARG A 550 -23.55 -29.67 -25.13
N ARG A 551 -23.27 -30.62 -26.03
CA ARG A 551 -21.99 -30.73 -26.74
C ARG A 551 -21.79 -29.54 -27.70
N PRO A 552 -20.54 -29.10 -27.95
CA PRO A 552 -20.23 -28.08 -28.95
C PRO A 552 -20.37 -28.66 -30.39
N PRO A 553 -20.63 -27.82 -31.41
CA PRO A 553 -20.72 -28.26 -32.79
C PRO A 553 -19.31 -28.51 -33.38
N PRO A 554 -19.18 -29.39 -34.41
CA PRO A 554 -17.88 -29.70 -34.99
C PRO A 554 -17.41 -28.63 -35.99
N VAL A 555 -16.09 -28.49 -36.08
CA VAL A 555 -15.35 -27.64 -37.05
C VAL A 555 -15.40 -28.28 -38.45
N PRO A 556 -15.63 -27.53 -39.54
CA PRO A 556 -15.58 -28.10 -40.89
C PRO A 556 -14.14 -28.22 -41.40
N GLY A 557 -13.74 -29.44 -41.76
CA GLY A 557 -12.53 -29.73 -42.55
C GLY A 557 -12.78 -29.61 -44.07
N PRO A 558 -11.72 -29.59 -44.89
CA PRO A 558 -11.79 -29.17 -46.29
C PRO A 558 -12.39 -30.23 -47.21
N ARG A 559 -13.19 -29.78 -48.19
CA ARG A 559 -13.82 -30.62 -49.22
C ARG A 559 -12.77 -31.15 -50.21
N ARG A 560 -12.75 -32.47 -50.43
CA ARG A 560 -12.21 -33.12 -51.63
C ARG A 560 -13.29 -33.99 -52.29
N ARG A 561 -13.24 -34.03 -53.63
CA ARG A 561 -14.23 -34.62 -54.56
C ARG A 561 -14.19 -36.15 -54.60
N ALA A 562 -15.29 -36.69 -55.13
CA ALA A 562 -15.73 -38.08 -55.26
C ALA A 562 -14.76 -39.10 -55.91
N GLY A 563 -14.98 -40.37 -55.54
CA GLY A 563 -14.47 -41.58 -56.19
C GLY A 563 -14.79 -42.83 -55.36
N ASP A 564 -15.75 -43.62 -55.83
CA ASP A 564 -16.25 -44.94 -55.36
C ASP A 564 -15.23 -46.08 -55.67
N PRO A 565 -15.47 -47.38 -55.39
CA PRO A 565 -16.05 -48.12 -54.25
C PRO A 565 -15.06 -49.16 -53.65
N GLY A 566 -15.42 -49.85 -52.55
CA GLY A 566 -14.96 -51.24 -52.33
C GLY A 566 -14.66 -51.72 -50.90
N ALA A 567 -15.37 -52.79 -50.54
CA ALA A 567 -14.98 -53.90 -49.65
C ALA A 567 -14.95 -53.70 -48.11
N ASP A 568 -16.07 -54.10 -47.49
CA ASP A 568 -16.22 -55.34 -46.70
C ASP A 568 -15.41 -55.61 -45.40
N VAL A 569 -16.15 -56.23 -44.47
CA VAL A 569 -15.75 -57.04 -43.29
C VAL A 569 -15.30 -56.36 -41.97
N GLY A 570 -16.01 -56.68 -40.89
CA GLY A 570 -15.35 -57.20 -39.69
C GLY A 570 -15.70 -56.59 -38.34
N ALA A 571 -16.51 -57.31 -37.56
CA ALA A 571 -16.94 -57.02 -36.20
C ALA A 571 -15.87 -57.25 -35.11
N GLY A 572 -16.17 -56.75 -33.90
CA GLY A 572 -15.78 -57.36 -32.62
C GLY A 572 -14.60 -56.68 -31.91
N ALA A 573 -14.80 -55.82 -30.90
CA ALA A 573 -15.25 -56.10 -29.52
C ALA A 573 -14.19 -56.75 -28.60
N ALA A 574 -13.92 -56.01 -27.53
CA ALA A 574 -13.70 -56.45 -26.14
C ALA A 574 -12.30 -56.85 -25.64
N ALA A 575 -11.90 -56.06 -24.63
CA ALA A 575 -11.47 -56.45 -23.28
C ALA A 575 -10.03 -56.94 -23.02
N GLY A 576 -9.41 -56.24 -22.08
CA GLY A 576 -8.90 -56.87 -20.86
C GLY A 576 -7.38 -57.00 -20.75
N GLY A 577 -6.89 -56.70 -19.54
CA GLY A 577 -5.78 -57.48 -18.98
C GLY A 577 -4.44 -56.78 -18.82
N ASP A 578 -4.32 -56.08 -17.70
CA ASP A 578 -3.36 -56.38 -16.62
C ASP A 578 -1.84 -56.21 -16.77
N HIS A 579 -1.29 -55.85 -15.61
CA HIS A 579 0.08 -55.61 -15.16
C HIS A 579 1.26 -56.21 -15.93
N ARG A 580 2.36 -55.43 -16.00
CA ARG A 580 3.73 -55.89 -15.74
C ARG A 580 4.69 -54.74 -15.38
N ASP A 581 5.59 -55.10 -14.47
CA ASP A 581 6.70 -54.34 -13.87
C ASP A 581 7.72 -53.79 -14.86
N GLY A 582 8.50 -52.79 -14.43
CA GLY A 582 9.79 -52.47 -15.05
C GLY A 582 10.37 -51.09 -14.78
N ALA A 583 11.12 -50.99 -13.67
CA ALA A 583 12.38 -50.27 -13.45
C ALA A 583 12.73 -48.97 -14.22
N ASP A 584 13.09 -47.96 -13.40
CA ASP A 584 14.21 -47.00 -13.53
C ASP A 584 14.70 -46.61 -14.93
N PHE A 585 14.47 -45.35 -15.31
CA PHE A 585 15.45 -44.54 -16.06
C PHE A 585 15.17 -43.03 -15.87
N ALA A 586 16.06 -42.35 -15.16
CA ALA A 586 16.42 -40.96 -15.43
C ALA A 586 17.89 -40.98 -15.88
N PRO A 587 18.32 -40.18 -16.88
CA PRO A 587 18.51 -38.74 -16.61
C PRO A 587 18.36 -37.77 -17.82
N ALA A 588 18.40 -36.48 -17.46
CA ALA A 588 18.97 -35.35 -18.21
C ALA A 588 18.11 -34.52 -19.20
N ARG A 589 17.91 -33.26 -18.77
CA ARG A 589 18.11 -31.97 -19.49
C ARG A 589 17.50 -31.78 -20.90
N ARG A 590 16.61 -30.76 -21.00
CA ARG A 590 16.61 -29.63 -21.98
C ARG A 590 15.44 -28.69 -21.62
N ARG A 591 15.70 -27.44 -21.18
CA ARG A 591 15.59 -26.18 -21.97
C ARG A 591 14.41 -26.12 -22.95
N GLY A 592 13.51 -25.16 -22.74
CA GLY A 592 12.63 -24.63 -23.78
C GLY A 592 11.37 -23.92 -23.26
N ALA A 593 11.40 -22.57 -23.30
CA ALA A 593 10.30 -21.60 -23.47
C ALA A 593 8.89 -21.93 -22.95
N TRP A 594 8.35 -21.12 -22.03
CA TRP A 594 7.47 -19.96 -22.29
C TRP A 594 7.32 -19.13 -21.02
#